data_AF-A0A5K1DSY9-F1
#
_entry.id   AF-A0A5K1DSY9-F1
#
_cell.length_a   1.000
_cell.length_b   1.000
_cell.length_c   1.000
_cell.angle_alpha   90.00
_cell.angle_beta   90.00
_cell.angle_gamma   90.00
#
_symmetry.space_group_name_H-M   'P 1'
#
loop_
_entity.id
_entity.type
_entity.pdbx_description
1 polymer ?
#
loop_
_entity_poly.entity_id
_entity_poly.type
_entity_poly.pdbx_seq_one_letter_code
_entity_poly.pdbx_strand_id
1 'polypeptide(L)' 'TWEKRKSIMIQMPGGKASGGDTRVQFHSDQTRLLVVHATQLAVYDISKLERIRQ' A
#
# COMPACT_ATOMS: atom_id res chain seq x y z
N THR A 1 22.84 -9.69 -2.74
CA THR A 1 22.19 -9.02 -3.89
C THR A 1 20.81 -8.58 -3.45
N TRP A 2 20.29 -7.46 -3.92
CA TRP A 2 18.93 -7.03 -3.62
C TRP A 2 17.95 -7.76 -4.53
N GLU A 3 16.92 -8.40 -3.95
CA GLU A 3 15.93 -9.17 -4.69
C GLU A 3 14.52 -8.80 -4.26
N LYS A 4 13.66 -8.55 -5.24
CA LYS A 4 12.26 -8.22 -5.00
C LYS A 4 11.50 -9.47 -4.57
N ARG A 5 11.09 -9.54 -3.30
CA ARG A 5 10.35 -10.69 -2.75
C ARG A 5 8.87 -10.74 -3.14
N LYS A 6 8.17 -9.61 -3.06
CA LYS A 6 6.72 -9.52 -3.34
C LYS A 6 6.34 -8.12 -3.80
N SER A 7 5.31 -8.02 -4.63
CA SER A 7 4.64 -6.76 -4.94
C SER A 7 3.17 -6.99 -5.23
N ILE A 8 2.36 -6.02 -4.86
CA ILE A 8 0.95 -5.95 -5.19
C ILE A 8 0.65 -4.63 -5.91
N MET A 9 -0.41 -4.61 -6.70
CA MET A 9 -0.97 -3.35 -7.18
C MET A 9 -1.87 -2.76 -6.11
N ILE A 10 -1.77 -1.45 -5.88
CA ILE A 10 -2.67 -0.73 -4.99
C ILE A 10 -4.06 -0.74 -5.64
N GLN A 11 -5.05 -1.26 -4.92
CA GLN A 11 -6.42 -1.27 -5.42
C GLN A 11 -7.02 0.14 -5.33
N MET A 12 -7.40 0.72 -6.46
CA MET A 12 -8.02 2.05 -6.54
C MET A 12 -9.55 1.97 -6.48
N PRO A 13 -10.24 2.99 -5.93
CA PRO A 13 -11.69 3.02 -5.90
C PRO A 13 -12.19 3.21 -7.34
N GLY A 14 -13.07 2.33 -7.82
CA GLY A 14 -13.58 2.38 -9.20
C GLY A 14 -12.61 1.84 -10.26
N GLY A 15 -11.50 1.19 -9.87
CA GLY A 15 -10.62 0.43 -10.77
C GLY A 15 -9.81 1.27 -11.77
N LYS A 16 -9.93 2.60 -11.74
CA LYS A 16 -9.17 3.50 -12.61
C LYS A 16 -7.85 3.86 -11.94
N ALA A 17 -6.75 3.76 -12.69
CA ALA A 17 -5.47 4.30 -12.26
C ALA A 17 -5.59 5.82 -12.22
N SER A 18 -5.80 6.38 -11.02
CA SER A 18 -5.66 7.82 -10.81
C SER A 18 -4.18 8.17 -10.81
N GLY A 19 -3.75 9.11 -11.64
CA GLY A 19 -2.42 9.69 -11.52
C GLY A 19 -2.26 10.38 -10.16
N GLY A 20 -1.05 10.37 -9.61
CA GLY A 20 -0.76 10.99 -8.32
C GLY A 20 0.41 10.32 -7.60
N ASP A 21 0.94 11.01 -6.61
CA ASP A 21 1.99 10.47 -5.75
C ASP A 21 1.43 9.41 -4.80
N THR A 22 2.18 8.32 -4.65
CA THR A 22 1.94 7.33 -3.60
C THR A 22 2.96 7.53 -2.50
N ARG A 23 2.49 7.75 -1.27
CA ARG A 23 3.33 7.77 -0.08
C ARG A 23 3.10 6.51 0.74
N VAL A 24 4.18 5.93 1.25
CA VAL A 24 4.14 4.73 2.10
C VAL A 24 4.79 5.07 3.44
N GLN A 25 4.10 4.78 4.54
CA GLN A 25 4.59 4.97 5.90
C GLN A 25 4.51 3.66 6.68
N PHE A 26 5.56 3.35 7.43
CA PHE A 26 5.57 2.21 8.34
C PHE A 26 4.86 2.59 9.64
N HIS A 27 3.96 1.72 10.10
CA HIS A 27 3.44 1.83 11.45
C HIS A 27 4.54 1.48 12.47
N SER A 28 4.43 2.00 13.70
CA SER A 28 5.45 1.84 14.75
C SER A 28 5.66 0.38 15.19
N ASP A 29 4.67 -0.48 14.98
CA ASP A 29 4.75 -1.92 15.24
C ASP A 29 5.50 -2.71 14.14
N GLN A 30 5.86 -2.07 13.03
CA GLN A 30 6.53 -2.69 11.87
C GLN A 30 5.79 -3.88 11.25
N THR A 31 4.49 -4.04 11.52
CA THR A 31 3.65 -5.08 10.89
C THR A 31 2.70 -4.49 9.86
N ARG A 32 2.50 -3.17 9.86
CA ARG A 32 1.56 -2.48 8.98
C ARG A 32 2.17 -1.32 8.20
N LEU A 33 1.62 -1.09 7.01
CA LEU A 33 1.91 0.08 6.17
C LEU A 33 0.66 0.92 6.01
N LEU A 34 0.80 2.24 6.14
CA LEU A 34 -0.16 3.19 5.63
C LEU A 34 0.26 3.60 4.21
N VAL A 35 -0.64 3.38 3.25
CA VAL A 35 -0.48 3.79 1.87
C VAL A 35 -1.44 4.94 1.61
N VAL A 36 -0.87 6.08 1.23
CA VAL A 36 -1.62 7.30 0.88
C VAL A 36 -1.46 7.56 -0.60
N HIS A 37 -2.57 7.56 -1.31
CA HIS A 37 -2.66 7.97 -2.70
C HIS A 37 -3.60 9.19 -2.79
N ALA A 38 -3.47 10.00 -3.83
CA ALA A 38 -4.24 11.23 -4.03
C ALA A 38 -5.77 11.08 -3.80
N THR A 39 -6.31 9.90 -4.07
CA THR A 39 -7.74 9.57 -3.99
C THR A 39 -8.12 8.61 -2.88
N GLN A 40 -7.15 8.06 -2.13
CA GLN A 40 -7.43 7.03 -1.14
C GLN A 40 -6.35 6.86 -0.08
N LEU A 41 -6.77 6.32 1.05
CA LEU A 41 -5.91 5.90 2.16
C LEU A 41 -6.19 4.41 2.41
N ALA A 42 -5.15 3.62 2.62
CA ALA A 42 -5.32 2.20 2.91
C ALA A 42 -4.22 1.67 3.83
N VAL A 43 -4.58 0.72 4.70
CA VAL A 43 -3.65 0.04 5.60
C VAL A 43 -3.38 -1.36 5.07
N TYR A 44 -2.11 -1.74 4.98
CA TYR A 44 -1.66 -3.04 4.50
C TYR A 44 -0.90 -3.80 5.58
N ASP A 45 -1.07 -5.12 5.59
CA ASP A 45 -0.21 -6.04 6.33
C ASP A 45 1.13 -6.17 5.59
N ILE A 46 2.27 -6.04 6.27
CA ILE A 46 3.59 -6.11 5.65
C ILE A 46 3.92 -7.54 5.22
N SER A 47 3.65 -8.53 6.07
CA SER A 47 4.02 -9.93 5.82
C SER A 47 3.30 -10.50 4.60
N LYS A 48 2.03 -10.12 4.43
CA LYS A 48 1.18 -10.58 3.33
C LYS A 48 1.11 -9.57 2.19
N LEU A 49 1.50 -8.31 2.39
CA LEU A 49 1.20 -7.21 1.45
C LEU A 49 -0.27 -7.22 1.04
N GLU A 50 -1.19 -7.36 2.00
CA GLU A 50 -2.62 -7.42 1.77
C GLU A 50 -3.31 -6.22 2.41
N ARG A 51 -4.31 -5.65 1.72
CA ARG A 51 -5.08 -4.52 2.24
C ARG A 51 -5.97 -4.99 3.39
N ILE A 52 -5.71 -4.49 4.58
CA ILE A 52 -6.51 -4.76 5.79
C ILE A 52 -7.69 -3.79 5.87
N ARG A 53 -7.49 -2.54 5.45
CA ARG A 53 -8.51 -1.47 5.52
C ARG A 53 -8.33 -0.43 4.43
N GLN A 54 -9.44 0.18 4.01
CA GLN A 54 -9.54 1.34 3.11
C GLN A 54 -10.50 2.36 3.72
#